data_AF-A0A956JFD5-F1
#
_entry.id   AF-A0A956JFD5-F1
#
_cell.length_a   1.000
_cell.length_b   1.000
_cell.length_c   1.000
_cell.angle_alpha   90.00
_cell.angle_beta   90.00
_cell.angle_gamma   90.00
#
_symmetry.space_group_name_H-M   'P 1'
#
loop_
_entity.id
_entity.type
_entity.pdbx_description
1 polymer ?
#
loop_
_entity_poly.entity_id
_entity_poly.type
_entity_poly.pdbx_seq_one_letter_code
_entity_poly.pdbx_strand_id
1 'polypeptide(L)'
;MARVKVRQPPAWSPEGQQVSKEVRELGRELEGLREDLPQQRVPVGMVVLFSASQDPGDRWRRCDGSEISRFDFPDVYTALGESQGPGDGSRTINLPTLVAPALMTYWIFVGGD
;
A
#
# COMPACT_ATOMS: atom_id res chain seq x y z
N MET A 1 40.59 -46.12 22.45
CA MET A 1 40.08 -45.36 21.28
C MET A 1 40.12 -43.87 21.62
N ALA A 2 40.87 -43.06 20.85
CA ALA A 2 40.96 -41.61 21.09
C ALA A 2 39.73 -40.90 20.48
N ARG A 3 39.05 -40.03 21.24
CA ARG A 3 37.93 -39.22 20.73
C ARG A 3 38.47 -38.09 19.86
N VAL A 4 38.10 -38.07 18.58
CA VAL A 4 38.34 -36.93 17.69
C VAL A 4 37.46 -35.76 18.14
N LYS A 5 38.08 -34.61 18.43
CA LYS A 5 37.35 -33.38 18.79
C LYS A 5 36.69 -32.83 17.52
N VAL A 6 35.39 -33.06 17.38
CA VAL A 6 34.60 -32.47 16.29
C VAL A 6 34.62 -30.95 16.46
N ARG A 7 35.10 -30.21 15.46
CA ARG A 7 34.97 -28.75 15.45
C ARG A 7 33.50 -28.40 15.27
N GLN A 8 32.96 -27.63 16.20
CA GLN A 8 31.58 -27.18 16.08
C GLN A 8 31.46 -26.11 14.98
N PRO A 9 30.36 -26.11 14.21
CA PRO A 9 30.04 -25.02 13.31
C PRO A 9 29.98 -23.68 14.06
N PRO A 10 30.33 -22.56 13.42
CA PRO A 10 30.28 -21.23 14.04
C PRO A 10 28.91 -20.88 14.63
N ALA A 11 27.81 -21.36 14.02
CA ALA A 11 26.45 -21.15 14.49
C ALA A 11 26.13 -21.81 15.84
N TRP A 12 26.93 -22.79 16.29
CA TRP A 12 26.74 -23.46 17.58
C TRP A 12 27.57 -22.84 18.71
N SER A 13 28.51 -21.93 18.38
CA SER A 13 29.25 -21.21 19.42
C SER A 13 28.31 -20.30 20.23
N PRO A 14 28.69 -19.89 21.45
CA PRO A 14 27.92 -18.91 22.22
C PRO A 14 27.63 -17.63 21.43
N GLU A 15 28.62 -17.14 20.67
CA GLU A 15 28.48 -15.98 19.78
C GLU A 15 27.49 -16.27 18.64
N GLY A 16 27.58 -17.43 17.99
CA GLY A 16 26.64 -17.82 16.92
C GLY A 16 25.21 -17.99 17.40
N GLN A 17 25.03 -18.48 18.63
CA GLN A 17 23.73 -18.58 19.29
C GLN A 17 23.19 -17.19 19.66
N GLN A 18 24.05 -16.29 20.13
CA GLN A 18 23.69 -14.91 20.46
C GLN A 18 23.23 -14.14 19.22
N VAL A 19 24.00 -14.19 18.12
CA VAL A 19 23.62 -13.56 16.83
C VAL A 19 22.31 -14.13 16.31
N SER A 20 22.10 -15.46 16.39
CA SER A 20 20.85 -16.09 15.97
C SER A 20 19.64 -15.62 16.79
N LYS A 21 19.85 -15.31 18.07
CA LYS A 21 18.81 -14.77 18.95
C LYS A 21 18.50 -13.32 18.58
N GLU A 22 19.52 -12.49 18.39
CA GLU A 22 19.38 -11.08 18.01
C GLU A 22 18.67 -10.93 16.66
N VAL A 23 19.03 -11.73 15.64
CA VAL A 23 18.36 -11.70 14.33
C VAL A 23 16.86 -12.05 14.44
N ARG A 24 16.51 -13.02 15.28
CA ARG A 24 15.11 -13.39 15.54
C ARG A 24 14.35 -12.30 16.32
N GLU A 25 15.04 -11.59 17.20
CA GLU A 25 14.47 -10.48 17.96
C GLU A 25 14.22 -9.28 17.07
N LEU A 26 15.21 -8.88 16.27
CA LEU A 26 15.07 -7.85 15.24
C LEU A 26 13.98 -8.19 14.22
N GLY A 27 13.86 -9.46 13.80
CA GLY A 27 12.77 -9.87 12.91
C GLY A 27 11.38 -9.69 13.52
N ARG A 28 11.22 -9.96 14.83
CA ARG A 28 9.96 -9.72 15.54
C ARG A 28 9.69 -8.24 15.75
N GLU A 29 10.72 -7.45 16.05
CA GLU A 29 10.59 -6.00 16.19
C GLU A 29 10.20 -5.34 14.86
N LEU A 30 10.78 -5.79 13.75
CA LEU A 30 10.43 -5.30 12.41
C LEU A 30 8.98 -5.62 12.04
N GLU A 31 8.51 -6.84 12.31
CA GLU A 31 7.10 -7.18 12.09
C GLU A 31 6.17 -6.40 13.03
N GLY A 32 6.57 -6.17 14.29
CA GLY A 32 5.82 -5.31 15.22
C GLY A 32 5.72 -3.87 14.71
N LEU A 33 6.84 -3.30 14.25
CA LEU A 33 6.87 -1.98 13.64
C LEU A 33 6.02 -1.91 12.37
N ARG A 34 5.94 -2.97 11.56
CA ARG A 34 5.08 -3.00 10.37
C ARG A 34 3.59 -2.92 10.72
N GLU A 35 3.19 -3.54 11.82
CA GLU A 35 1.81 -3.48 12.33
C GLU A 35 1.50 -2.14 13.02
N ASP A 36 2.49 -1.57 13.74
CA ASP A 36 2.35 -0.32 14.48
C ASP A 36 2.52 0.94 13.64
N LEU A 37 3.28 0.85 12.54
CA LEU A 37 3.22 1.88 11.52
C LEU A 37 1.78 1.86 11.04
N PRO A 38 0.99 2.94 11.24
CA PRO A 38 -0.20 3.07 10.44
C PRO A 38 0.35 3.03 9.02
N GLN A 39 0.11 1.93 8.31
CA GLN A 39 0.07 2.00 6.87
C GLN A 39 -0.80 3.23 6.67
N GLN A 40 -0.22 4.31 6.13
CA GLN A 40 -0.98 5.50 5.82
C GLN A 40 -1.96 5.04 4.76
N ARG A 41 -3.04 4.41 5.20
CA ARG A 41 -4.15 3.95 4.39
C ARG A 41 -4.88 5.24 4.14
N VAL A 42 -4.38 5.96 3.15
CA VAL A 42 -5.12 6.99 2.46
C VAL A 42 -6.53 6.40 2.29
N PRO A 43 -7.56 6.98 2.92
CA PRO A 43 -8.91 6.42 2.83
C PRO A 43 -9.31 6.34 1.37
N VAL A 44 -9.92 5.23 0.97
CA VAL A 44 -10.48 5.10 -0.38
C VAL A 44 -11.52 6.20 -0.59
N GLY A 45 -11.43 6.90 -1.72
CA GLY A 45 -12.23 8.07 -2.02
C GLY A 45 -11.60 9.40 -1.60
N MET A 46 -10.46 9.40 -0.90
CA MET A 46 -9.74 10.64 -0.59
C MET A 46 -9.29 11.34 -1.88
N VAL A 47 -9.63 12.62 -2.00
CA VAL A 47 -9.18 13.49 -3.09
C VAL A 47 -8.04 14.38 -2.60
N VAL A 48 -6.98 14.50 -3.39
CA VAL A 48 -5.83 15.37 -3.11
C VAL A 48 -5.58 16.33 -4.28
N LEU A 49 -5.14 17.54 -3.95
CA LEU A 49 -4.52 18.45 -4.91
C LEU A 49 -3.06 18.08 -5.05
N PHE A 50 -2.60 17.89 -6.28
CA PHE A 50 -1.29 17.35 -6.57
C PHE A 50 -0.56 18.18 -7.63
N SER A 51 0.65 18.62 -7.30
CA SER A 51 1.44 19.57 -8.10
C SER A 51 2.70 18.97 -8.71
N ALA A 52 3.00 17.69 -8.46
CA ALA A 52 4.16 17.06 -9.07
C ALA A 52 3.86 16.68 -10.53
N SER A 53 4.89 16.62 -11.35
CA SER A 53 4.78 16.30 -12.78
C SER A 53 4.60 14.80 -13.06
N GLN A 54 4.99 13.93 -12.13
CA GLN A 54 4.82 12.48 -12.22
C GLN A 54 3.56 12.07 -11.49
N ASP A 55 2.77 11.17 -12.07
CA ASP A 55 1.51 10.71 -11.47
C ASP A 55 1.74 10.11 -10.05
N PRO A 56 0.77 10.22 -9.11
CA PRO A 56 0.96 9.80 -7.71
C PRO A 56 1.11 8.28 -7.50
N GLY A 57 1.03 7.49 -8.57
CA GLY A 57 1.14 6.03 -8.57
C GLY A 57 -0.15 5.30 -8.94
N ASP A 58 -0.07 3.97 -9.03
CA ASP A 58 -1.10 3.12 -9.66
C ASP A 58 -2.43 3.07 -8.91
N ARG A 59 -2.45 3.44 -7.63
CA ARG A 59 -3.66 3.48 -6.78
C ARG A 59 -4.39 4.83 -6.82
N TRP A 60 -4.01 5.70 -7.75
CA TRP A 60 -4.63 7.00 -7.93
C TRP A 60 -5.22 7.14 -9.33
N ARG A 61 -6.34 7.88 -9.43
CA ARG A 61 -6.95 8.25 -10.71
C ARG A 61 -7.23 9.74 -10.75
N ARG A 62 -7.19 10.33 -11.94
CA ARG A 62 -7.50 11.76 -12.11
C ARG A 62 -8.97 12.01 -11.86
N CYS A 63 -9.28 13.15 -11.26
CA CYS A 63 -10.64 13.64 -11.11
C CYS A 63 -11.07 14.39 -12.37
N ASP A 64 -11.19 13.67 -13.49
CA ASP A 64 -11.53 14.20 -14.82
C ASP A 64 -12.90 13.75 -15.36
N GLY A 65 -13.69 13.04 -14.55
CA GLY A 65 -14.99 12.49 -14.96
C GLY A 65 -14.93 11.19 -15.73
N SER A 66 -13.74 10.59 -15.87
CA SER A 66 -13.61 9.27 -16.51
C SER A 66 -14.34 8.16 -15.75
N GLU A 67 -14.70 7.12 -16.50
CA GLU A 67 -15.26 5.90 -15.94
C GLU A 67 -14.17 4.86 -15.67
N ILE A 68 -14.23 4.19 -14.52
CA ILE A 68 -13.36 3.04 -14.20
C ILE A 68 -14.17 1.81 -13.82
N SER A 69 -13.58 0.62 -13.98
CA SER A 69 -14.21 -0.66 -13.64
C SER A 69 -14.55 -0.76 -12.15
N ARG A 70 -15.82 -1.03 -11.83
CA ARG A 70 -16.26 -1.27 -10.44
C ARG A 70 -15.81 -2.63 -9.91
N PHE A 71 -15.39 -3.54 -10.79
CA PHE A 71 -14.89 -4.87 -10.42
C PHE A 71 -13.42 -4.84 -10.04
N ASP A 72 -12.63 -4.00 -10.72
CA ASP A 72 -11.20 -3.86 -10.43
C ASP A 72 -10.97 -2.95 -9.22
N PHE A 73 -11.89 -2.01 -8.96
CA PHE A 73 -11.83 -1.07 -7.85
C PHE A 73 -13.12 -1.08 -7.01
N PRO A 74 -13.42 -2.21 -6.31
CA PRO A 74 -14.68 -2.37 -5.58
C PRO A 74 -14.79 -1.43 -4.35
N ASP A 75 -13.68 -1.09 -3.72
CA ASP A 75 -13.66 -0.25 -2.52
C ASP A 75 -14.10 1.19 -2.84
N VAL A 76 -13.67 1.74 -3.98
CA VAL A 76 -14.05 3.10 -4.38
C VAL A 76 -15.50 3.15 -4.87
N TYR A 77 -16.02 2.08 -5.48
CA TYR A 77 -17.46 1.99 -5.74
C TYR A 77 -18.25 1.98 -4.43
N THR A 78 -17.77 1.26 -3.41
CA THR A 78 -18.40 1.26 -2.08
C THR A 78 -18.36 2.65 -1.44
N ALA A 79 -17.27 3.40 -1.62
CA ALA A 79 -17.10 4.73 -1.06
C ALA A 79 -17.93 5.81 -1.78
N LEU A 80 -17.98 5.81 -3.11
CA LEU A 80 -18.64 6.84 -3.92
C LEU A 80 -20.08 6.49 -4.30
N GLY A 81 -20.41 5.21 -4.42
CA GLY A 81 -21.65 4.71 -5.00
C GLY A 81 -21.90 5.31 -6.39
N GLU A 82 -23.10 5.84 -6.57
CA GLU A 82 -23.53 6.53 -7.79
C GLU A 82 -23.58 8.06 -7.61
N SER A 83 -22.90 8.60 -6.58
CA SER A 83 -22.90 10.05 -6.30
C SER A 83 -22.30 10.90 -7.42
N GLN A 84 -21.42 10.31 -8.23
CA GLN A 84 -20.85 10.92 -9.44
C GLN A 84 -21.63 10.53 -10.72
N GLY A 85 -22.81 9.91 -10.56
CA GLY A 85 -23.59 9.30 -11.62
C GLY A 85 -23.44 7.77 -11.65
N PRO A 86 -24.29 7.08 -12.43
CA PRO A 86 -24.39 5.61 -12.42
C PRO A 86 -23.24 4.89 -13.15
N GLY A 87 -22.29 5.63 -13.74
CA GLY A 87 -21.39 5.08 -14.77
C GLY A 87 -22.18 4.60 -15.98
N ASP A 88 -21.79 3.44 -16.51
CA ASP A 88 -22.51 2.68 -17.54
C ASP A 88 -23.76 1.94 -17.01
N GLY A 89 -24.08 2.10 -15.72
CA GLY A 89 -25.20 1.45 -15.05
C GLY A 89 -24.98 -0.03 -14.70
N SER A 90 -23.80 -0.61 -14.94
CA SER A 90 -23.57 -2.04 -14.67
C SER A 90 -22.15 -2.46 -14.30
N ARG A 91 -21.12 -1.89 -14.93
CA ARG A 91 -19.72 -2.32 -14.81
C ARG A 91 -18.76 -1.20 -14.43
N THR A 92 -19.15 0.07 -14.53
CA THR A 92 -18.24 1.20 -14.29
C THR A 92 -18.74 2.11 -13.18
N ILE A 93 -17.84 2.95 -12.65
CA ILE A 93 -18.16 4.05 -11.76
C ILE A 93 -17.64 5.33 -12.38
N ASN A 94 -18.36 6.43 -12.19
CA ASN A 94 -17.86 7.75 -12.54
C ASN A 94 -16.89 8.26 -11.48
N LEU A 95 -15.77 8.82 -11.91
CA LEU A 95 -14.91 9.61 -11.04
C LEU A 95 -15.42 11.05 -10.96
N PRO A 96 -15.07 11.81 -9.91
CA PRO A 96 -15.38 13.23 -9.83
C PRO A 96 -14.75 14.01 -10.98
N THR A 97 -15.41 15.09 -11.41
CA THR A 97 -14.84 16.07 -12.36
C THR A 97 -14.48 17.34 -11.62
N LEU A 98 -13.19 17.58 -11.39
CA LEU A 98 -12.71 18.72 -10.61
C LEU A 98 -11.69 19.54 -11.41
N VAL A 99 -11.86 20.88 -11.39
CA VAL A 99 -10.94 21.81 -12.06
C VAL A 99 -9.91 22.29 -11.06
N ALA A 100 -8.64 21.98 -11.30
CA ALA A 100 -7.52 22.44 -10.48
C ALA A 100 -6.98 23.80 -10.95
N PRO A 101 -6.30 24.56 -10.07
CA PRO A 101 -5.49 25.71 -10.47
C PRO A 101 -4.42 25.32 -11.51
N ALA A 102 -3.90 26.31 -12.24
CA ALA A 102 -2.86 26.09 -13.24
C ALA A 102 -1.66 25.32 -12.66
N LEU A 103 -1.14 24.35 -13.43
CA LEU A 103 -0.03 23.46 -13.07
C LEU A 103 -0.30 22.46 -11.94
N MET A 104 -1.56 22.29 -11.54
CA MET A 104 -1.97 21.30 -10.53
C MET A 104 -3.06 20.39 -11.08
N THR A 105 -3.30 19.27 -10.40
CA THR A 105 -4.30 18.26 -10.78
C THR A 105 -4.96 17.69 -9.52
N TYR A 106 -6.22 17.30 -9.62
CA TYR A 106 -6.90 16.56 -8.56
C TYR A 106 -6.86 15.05 -8.83
N TRP A 107 -6.55 14.28 -7.80
CA TRP A 107 -6.47 12.83 -7.85
C TRP A 107 -7.27 12.21 -6.72
N ILE A 108 -7.96 11.11 -7.02
CA ILE A 108 -8.70 10.31 -6.05
C ILE A 108 -7.97 9.00 -5.79
N PHE A 109 -7.85 8.63 -4.53
CA PHE A 109 -7.30 7.34 -4.14
C PHE A 109 -8.37 6.27 -4.32
N VAL A 110 -8.10 5.30 -5.20
CA VAL A 110 -9.08 4.26 -5.57
C VAL A 110 -8.92 2.96 -4.79
N GLY A 111 -7.94 2.88 -3.88
CA GLY A 111 -7.66 1.67 -3.12
C GLY A 111 -7.00 0.57 -3.95
N GLY A 112 -7.08 -0.66 -3.45
CA GLY A 112 -6.39 -1.83 -3.98
C GLY A 112 -5.34 -2.40 -3.02
N ASP A 113 -5.32 -3.73 -2.92
CA ASP A 113 -4.36 -4.54 -2.15
C ASP A 113 -2.91 -4.34 -2.64
#